data_AF-A0AA36N8S4-F1
#
_entry.id   AF-A0AA36N8S4-F1
#
_cell.length_a   1.000
_cell.length_b   1.000
_cell.length_c   1.000
_cell.angle_alpha   90.00
_cell.angle_beta   90.00
_cell.angle_gamma   90.00
#
_symmetry.space_group_name_H-M   'P 1'
#
loop_
_entity.id
_entity.type
_entity.pdbx_description
1 polymer ?
#
loop_
_entity_poly.entity_id
_entity_poly.type
_entity_poly.pdbx_seq_one_letter_code
_entity_poly.pdbx_strand_id
1 'polypeptide(L)'
;MSLGRDLVEHTMPVLLCSLPAPGFEGEVPGLGALVAGEGTAVAAALDQQTQRGSLLSALLQQGHFRAGASEECADRDGGNAGRSFSSVLQEVQSSWQFAVPASSGLLDAFAGEQEVQVRQAYLDVCSHLDKFCFFLSALRPYQRLAAAGGDAALCWLRRSLGHLLQELDKSLLQLRQASLALMQAAKKQLQDLAKRLPSATDVEVQWMKQLRFVDEPRLSELHRACAEQAAQVSSLTSAAREVELKLAAKEGLQQIASAFLSADFQARCSLALPDRLALDMRELAGRTPAAISN
;
A
#
# COMPACT_ATOMS: atom_id res chain seq x y z
N MET A 1 -3.74 -7.28 -4.23
CA MET A 1 -2.37 -7.26 -3.65
C MET A 1 -1.30 -7.01 -4.70
N SER A 2 -1.36 -7.62 -5.89
CA SER A 2 -0.40 -7.34 -6.99
C SER A 2 -0.30 -5.86 -7.36
N LEU A 3 -1.43 -5.17 -7.56
CA LEU A 3 -1.44 -3.73 -7.87
C LEU A 3 -0.72 -2.86 -6.83
N GLY A 4 -0.86 -3.20 -5.55
CA GLY A 4 -0.16 -2.50 -4.48
C GLY A 4 1.36 -2.70 -4.54
N ARG A 5 1.81 -3.92 -4.82
CA ARG A 5 3.23 -4.23 -5.04
C ARG A 5 3.77 -3.49 -6.27
N ASP A 6 3.03 -3.52 -7.39
CA ASP A 6 3.41 -2.84 -8.62
C ASP A 6 3.55 -1.33 -8.37
N LEU A 7 2.63 -0.73 -7.61
CA LEU A 7 2.71 0.69 -7.24
C LEU A 7 3.98 1.00 -6.44
N VAL A 8 4.30 0.18 -5.43
CA VAL A 8 5.54 0.35 -4.64
C VAL A 8 6.76 0.23 -5.53
N GLU A 9 6.81 -0.78 -6.40
CA GLU A 9 7.92 -1.02 -7.33
C GLU A 9 8.14 0.17 -8.28
N HIS A 10 7.06 0.79 -8.79
CA HIS A 10 7.17 1.97 -9.65
C HIS A 10 7.40 3.28 -8.86
N THR A 11 7.15 3.28 -7.55
CA THR A 11 7.51 4.40 -6.66
C THR A 11 8.99 4.38 -6.30
N MET A 12 9.65 3.21 -6.29
CA MET A 12 11.08 3.10 -5.98
C MET A 12 11.98 3.94 -6.89
N PRO A 13 11.83 3.93 -8.23
CA PRO A 13 12.56 4.84 -9.11
C PRO A 13 12.36 6.32 -8.76
N VAL A 14 11.17 6.74 -8.32
CA VAL A 14 10.95 8.11 -7.86
C VAL A 14 11.87 8.40 -6.67
N LEU A 15 11.85 7.57 -5.63
CA LEU A 15 12.70 7.73 -4.44
C LEU A 15 14.21 7.60 -4.73
N LEU A 16 14.58 6.78 -5.70
CA LEU A 16 15.98 6.51 -6.03
C LEU A 16 16.57 7.57 -6.98
N CYS A 17 15.77 8.13 -7.87
CA CYS A 17 16.25 9.00 -8.94
C CYS A 17 15.86 10.48 -8.75
N SER A 18 14.88 10.84 -7.91
CA SER A 18 14.47 12.24 -7.76
C SER A 18 15.46 13.10 -6.96
N LEU A 19 16.10 12.50 -5.94
CA LEU A 19 17.11 13.13 -5.09
C LEU A 19 18.39 12.30 -5.17
N PRO A 20 19.24 12.50 -6.19
CA PRO A 20 20.45 11.72 -6.41
C PRO A 20 21.43 11.76 -5.23
N ALA A 21 22.14 10.66 -5.06
CA ALA A 21 23.32 10.53 -4.20
C ALA A 21 24.53 10.29 -5.11
N PRO A 22 25.70 10.85 -4.78
CA PRO A 22 26.93 10.55 -5.52
C PRO A 22 27.23 9.04 -5.48
N GLY A 23 27.67 8.47 -6.60
CA GLY A 23 28.12 7.08 -6.69
C GLY A 23 27.04 6.04 -7.03
N PHE A 24 25.78 6.43 -7.19
CA PHE A 24 24.77 5.53 -7.75
C PHE A 24 24.97 5.43 -9.27
N GLU A 25 25.64 4.37 -9.73
CA GLU A 25 25.82 4.05 -11.15
C GLU A 25 25.18 2.70 -11.46
N GLY A 26 24.25 2.66 -12.41
CA GLY A 26 23.61 1.42 -12.84
C GLY A 26 22.12 1.55 -13.13
N GLU A 27 21.50 0.40 -13.35
CA GLU A 27 20.06 0.26 -13.43
C GLU A 27 19.43 0.41 -12.04
N VAL A 28 18.20 0.90 -12.01
CA VAL A 28 17.45 1.00 -10.75
C VAL A 28 17.15 -0.42 -10.25
N PRO A 29 17.65 -0.82 -9.07
CA PRO A 29 17.37 -2.14 -8.55
C PRO A 29 15.87 -2.28 -8.27
N GLY A 30 15.31 -3.43 -8.65
CA GLY A 30 13.92 -3.76 -8.35
C GLY A 30 13.68 -3.88 -6.84
N LEU A 31 12.41 -3.78 -6.42
CA LEU A 31 12.03 -3.82 -5.01
C LEU A 31 12.55 -5.08 -4.28
N GLY A 32 12.54 -6.24 -4.96
CA GLY A 32 13.05 -7.49 -4.40
C GLY A 32 14.55 -7.42 -4.05
N ALA A 33 15.37 -6.90 -4.96
CA ALA A 33 16.81 -6.74 -4.74
C ALA A 33 17.10 -5.72 -3.63
N LEU A 34 16.35 -4.62 -3.59
CA LEU A 34 16.43 -3.60 -2.55
C LEU A 34 16.11 -4.16 -1.16
N VAL A 35 15.05 -4.96 -1.04
CA VAL A 35 14.66 -5.60 0.22
C VAL A 35 15.65 -6.68 0.65
N ALA A 36 16.19 -7.44 -0.31
CA ALA A 36 17.23 -8.44 -0.05
C ALA A 36 18.58 -7.80 0.34
N GLY A 37 18.80 -6.54 -0.01
CA GLY A 37 20.09 -5.87 0.20
C GLY A 37 21.19 -6.40 -0.73
N GLU A 38 20.82 -7.00 -1.86
CA GLU A 38 21.74 -7.72 -2.74
C GLU A 38 22.21 -6.84 -3.90
N GLY A 39 23.52 -6.79 -4.11
CA GLY A 39 24.14 -6.15 -5.27
C GLY A 39 24.77 -4.78 -4.98
N THR A 40 25.73 -4.40 -5.83
CA THR A 40 26.51 -3.16 -5.69
C THR A 40 25.65 -1.90 -5.85
N ALA A 41 24.70 -1.90 -6.79
CA ALA A 41 23.76 -0.80 -6.97
C ALA A 41 22.85 -0.59 -5.74
N VAL A 42 22.46 -1.68 -5.08
CA VAL A 42 21.67 -1.62 -3.83
C VAL A 42 22.52 -1.08 -2.69
N ALA A 43 23.77 -1.53 -2.55
CA ALA A 43 24.68 -1.01 -1.53
C ALA A 43 24.93 0.50 -1.68
N ALA A 44 25.09 0.99 -2.91
CA ALA A 44 25.24 2.42 -3.18
C ALA A 44 23.95 3.20 -2.91
N ALA A 45 22.79 2.68 -3.31
CA ALA A 45 21.49 3.31 -3.05
C ALA A 45 21.13 3.36 -1.55
N LEU A 46 21.60 2.37 -0.79
CA LEU A 46 21.32 2.19 0.63
C LEU A 46 22.55 2.50 1.50
N ASP A 47 23.39 3.44 1.07
CA ASP A 47 24.57 3.85 1.85
C ASP A 47 24.14 4.41 3.21
N GLN A 48 24.27 3.58 4.24
CA GLN A 48 23.88 3.87 5.62
C GLN A 48 24.72 4.98 6.26
N GLN A 49 25.85 5.36 5.64
CA GLN A 49 26.63 6.51 6.08
C GLN A 49 25.92 7.83 5.74
N THR A 50 24.98 7.81 4.80
CA THR A 50 24.17 8.96 4.43
C THR A 50 22.81 8.95 5.12
N GLN A 51 22.27 10.12 5.43
CA GLN A 51 20.91 10.25 5.99
C GLN A 51 19.86 9.68 5.04
N ARG A 52 19.98 9.94 3.74
CA ARG A 52 19.10 9.38 2.71
C ARG A 52 19.14 7.86 2.66
N GLY A 53 20.33 7.26 2.58
CA GLY A 53 20.48 5.81 2.51
C GLY A 53 20.04 5.11 3.80
N SER A 54 20.34 5.71 4.96
CA SER A 54 19.82 5.26 6.26
C SER A 54 18.29 5.29 6.32
N LEU A 55 17.66 6.36 5.82
CA LEU A 55 16.21 6.49 5.75
C LEU A 55 15.57 5.41 4.85
N LEU A 56 16.11 5.23 3.63
CA LEU A 56 15.64 4.21 2.70
C LEU A 56 15.84 2.79 3.26
N SER A 57 16.98 2.54 3.90
CA SER A 57 17.24 1.25 4.55
C SER A 57 16.24 1.00 5.67
N ALA A 58 15.96 1.98 6.53
CA ALA A 58 14.99 1.86 7.60
C ALA A 58 13.56 1.62 7.08
N LEU A 59 13.18 2.24 5.96
CA LEU A 59 11.91 2.04 5.27
C LEU A 59 11.78 0.60 4.73
N LEU A 60 12.78 0.12 3.99
CA LEU A 60 12.76 -1.22 3.39
C LEU A 60 12.86 -2.35 4.44
N GLN A 61 13.40 -2.06 5.62
CA GLN A 61 13.45 -2.99 6.74
C GLN A 61 12.11 -3.16 7.46
N GLN A 62 11.12 -2.30 7.21
CA GLN A 62 9.80 -2.45 7.82
C GLN A 62 9.14 -3.78 7.41
N GLY A 63 8.51 -4.46 8.38
CA GLY A 63 7.93 -5.78 8.17
C GLY A 63 6.90 -5.82 7.02
N HIS A 64 6.14 -4.75 6.83
CA HIS A 64 5.14 -4.64 5.77
C HIS A 64 5.74 -4.52 4.35
N PHE A 65 6.95 -3.97 4.18
CA PHE A 65 7.66 -3.99 2.89
C PHE A 65 8.17 -5.39 2.56
N ARG A 66 8.79 -6.05 3.55
CA ARG A 66 9.30 -7.42 3.42
C ARG A 66 8.18 -8.41 3.11
N ALA A 67 7.05 -8.28 3.79
CA ALA A 67 5.87 -9.07 3.54
C ALA A 67 5.31 -8.83 2.13
N GLY A 68 5.44 -7.62 1.57
CA GLY A 68 5.06 -7.29 0.20
C GLY A 68 6.00 -7.88 -0.87
N ALA A 69 7.29 -8.04 -0.54
CA ALA A 69 8.29 -8.58 -1.44
C ALA A 69 8.28 -10.12 -1.53
N SER A 70 7.96 -10.82 -0.44
CA SER A 70 7.88 -12.28 -0.39
C SER A 70 6.58 -12.76 0.26
N GLU A 71 5.82 -13.61 -0.44
CA GLU A 71 4.58 -14.21 0.08
C GLU A 71 4.84 -15.17 1.25
N GLU A 72 6.06 -15.70 1.39
CA GLU A 72 6.42 -16.75 2.36
C GLU A 72 6.94 -16.22 3.71
N CYS A 73 7.25 -14.92 3.83
CA CYS A 73 7.93 -14.38 5.02
C CYS A 73 7.01 -13.83 6.13
N ALA A 74 5.69 -14.01 6.03
CA ALA A 74 4.73 -13.30 6.89
C ALA A 74 4.79 -13.69 8.39
N ASP A 75 5.34 -14.86 8.75
CA ASP A 75 5.27 -15.39 10.13
C ASP A 75 6.58 -15.26 10.93
N ARG A 76 7.63 -14.64 10.36
CA ARG A 76 8.89 -14.39 11.06
C ARG A 76 8.97 -12.97 11.59
N ASP A 77 8.05 -12.62 12.49
CA ASP A 77 8.13 -11.40 13.32
C ASP A 77 9.16 -11.60 14.44
N GLY A 78 10.38 -11.99 14.06
CA GLY A 78 11.53 -12.01 14.94
C GLY A 78 12.00 -10.57 15.09
N GLY A 79 11.65 -9.95 16.23
CA GLY A 79 11.92 -8.55 16.56
C GLY A 79 13.35 -8.15 16.23
N ASN A 80 13.53 -7.57 15.04
CA ASN A 80 14.82 -7.02 14.66
C ASN A 80 14.98 -5.72 15.43
N ALA A 81 15.96 -5.65 16.32
CA ALA A 81 16.26 -4.50 17.19
C ALA A 81 16.80 -3.28 16.43
N GLY A 82 16.43 -3.12 15.15
CA GLY A 82 16.78 -1.98 14.31
C GLY A 82 16.06 -0.71 14.76
N ARG A 83 16.62 0.44 14.36
CA ARG A 83 15.98 1.75 14.58
C ARG A 83 14.64 1.78 13.86
N SER A 84 13.59 2.29 14.52
CA SER A 84 12.29 2.45 13.87
C SER A 84 12.37 3.47 12.73
N PHE A 85 11.67 3.21 11.63
CA PHE A 85 11.60 4.14 10.49
C PHE A 85 11.13 5.53 10.92
N SER A 86 10.12 5.61 11.80
CA SER A 86 9.63 6.89 12.33
C SER A 86 10.69 7.72 13.05
N SER A 87 11.57 7.06 13.82
CA SER A 87 12.68 7.75 14.51
C SER A 87 13.69 8.29 13.52
N VAL A 88 14.07 7.50 12.50
CA VAL A 88 15.01 7.92 11.46
C VAL A 88 14.40 9.06 10.62
N LEU A 89 13.14 8.93 10.23
CA LEU A 89 12.43 9.97 9.47
C LEU A 89 12.39 11.30 10.23
N GLN A 90 12.07 11.28 11.52
CA GLN A 90 12.03 12.48 12.35
C GLN A 90 13.42 13.13 12.50
N GLU A 91 14.47 12.32 12.66
CA GLU A 91 15.86 12.80 12.71
C GLU A 91 16.23 13.51 11.40
N VAL A 92 15.99 12.85 10.25
CA VAL A 92 16.29 13.40 8.93
C VAL A 92 15.47 14.67 8.67
N GLN A 93 14.18 14.67 8.99
CA GLN A 93 13.31 15.84 8.86
C GLN A 93 13.84 17.02 9.67
N SER A 94 14.22 16.80 10.93
CA SER A 94 14.78 17.84 11.80
C SER A 94 16.10 18.37 11.24
N SER A 95 16.94 17.47 10.70
CA SER A 95 18.23 17.83 10.12
C SER A 95 18.10 18.61 8.80
N TRP A 96 17.08 18.33 7.98
CA TRP A 96 16.93 18.92 6.64
C TRP A 96 16.16 20.24 6.62
N GLN A 97 15.63 20.67 7.77
CA GLN A 97 14.81 21.87 7.90
C GLN A 97 15.59 23.18 7.65
N PHE A 98 16.86 23.25 8.08
CA PHE A 98 17.65 24.48 8.03
C PHE A 98 18.88 24.34 7.14
N ALA A 99 19.86 23.55 7.58
CA ALA A 99 21.13 23.34 6.88
C ALA A 99 21.33 21.85 6.65
N VAL A 100 21.27 21.43 5.39
CA VAL A 100 21.47 20.04 5.00
C VAL A 100 22.94 19.68 5.23
N PRO A 101 23.25 18.66 6.05
CA PRO A 101 24.64 18.28 6.31
C PRO A 101 25.26 17.63 5.08
N ALA A 102 26.60 17.66 4.99
CA ALA A 102 27.33 16.95 3.93
C ALA A 102 27.07 15.44 3.94
N SER A 103 26.75 14.87 5.10
CA SER A 103 26.32 13.47 5.26
C SER A 103 24.87 13.20 4.86
N SER A 104 24.16 14.17 4.26
CA SER A 104 22.79 13.96 3.82
C SER A 104 22.67 12.92 2.70
N GLY A 105 23.73 12.80 1.87
CA GLY A 105 23.70 12.01 0.64
C GLY A 105 22.89 12.67 -0.47
N LEU A 106 22.57 13.96 -0.36
CA LEU A 106 21.93 14.74 -1.42
C LEU A 106 23.00 15.43 -2.27
N LEU A 107 22.73 15.61 -3.57
CA LEU A 107 23.54 16.54 -4.37
C LEU A 107 23.37 17.97 -3.88
N ASP A 108 24.41 18.78 -4.07
CA ASP A 108 24.44 20.21 -3.67
C ASP A 108 23.25 20.99 -4.23
N ALA A 109 22.81 20.64 -5.43
CA ALA A 109 21.64 21.19 -6.08
C ALA A 109 20.35 21.09 -5.24
N PHE A 110 20.24 20.10 -4.35
CA PHE A 110 19.07 19.86 -3.49
C PHE A 110 19.34 20.19 -2.02
N ALA A 111 20.57 20.61 -1.67
CA ALA A 111 20.96 20.96 -0.31
C ALA A 111 20.65 22.44 0.03
N GLY A 112 20.40 23.29 -0.97
CA GLY A 112 20.16 24.72 -0.79
C GLY A 112 18.86 25.08 -0.08
N GLU A 113 18.79 26.29 0.50
CA GLU A 113 17.61 26.78 1.24
C GLU A 113 16.35 26.88 0.37
N GLN A 114 16.49 27.08 -0.93
CA GLN A 114 15.37 27.16 -1.87
C GLN A 114 14.67 25.80 -2.09
N GLU A 115 15.36 24.71 -1.75
CA GLU A 115 14.93 23.33 -2.03
C GLU A 115 14.26 22.65 -0.84
N VAL A 116 13.93 23.41 0.22
CA VAL A 116 13.21 22.89 1.41
C VAL A 116 11.93 22.15 1.00
N GLN A 117 11.18 22.68 0.04
CA GLN A 117 9.93 22.06 -0.41
C GLN A 117 10.17 20.72 -1.11
N VAL A 118 11.26 20.59 -1.86
CA VAL A 118 11.62 19.36 -2.58
C VAL A 118 12.04 18.28 -1.59
N ARG A 119 12.85 18.67 -0.59
CA ARG A 119 13.23 17.79 0.52
C ARG A 119 12.01 17.33 1.31
N GLN A 120 11.08 18.24 1.60
CA GLN A 120 9.84 17.87 2.29
C GLN A 120 9.00 16.91 1.44
N ALA A 121 8.83 17.16 0.15
CA ALA A 121 8.12 16.26 -0.75
C ALA A 121 8.74 14.86 -0.78
N TYR A 122 10.07 14.75 -0.74
CA TYR A 122 10.77 13.46 -0.63
C TYR A 122 10.46 12.72 0.67
N LEU A 123 10.53 13.42 1.80
CA LEU A 123 10.19 12.84 3.11
C LEU A 123 8.71 12.43 3.16
N ASP A 124 7.83 13.20 2.53
CA ASP A 124 6.40 12.89 2.40
C ASP A 124 6.19 11.62 1.56
N VAL A 125 6.90 11.44 0.44
CA VAL A 125 6.83 10.18 -0.33
C VAL A 125 7.23 9.00 0.55
N CYS A 126 8.33 9.10 1.30
CA CYS A 126 8.77 8.02 2.20
C CYS A 126 7.70 7.71 3.26
N SER A 127 7.16 8.74 3.92
CA SER A 127 6.16 8.63 4.98
C SER A 127 4.83 8.05 4.47
N HIS A 128 4.35 8.51 3.32
CA HIS A 128 3.10 8.04 2.74
C HIS A 128 3.23 6.64 2.14
N LEU A 129 4.40 6.28 1.62
CA LEU A 129 4.67 4.92 1.14
C LEU A 129 4.70 3.92 2.30
N ASP A 130 5.34 4.25 3.43
CA ASP A 130 5.29 3.45 4.67
C ASP A 130 3.86 3.18 5.12
N LYS A 131 3.05 4.24 5.27
CA LYS A 131 1.63 4.13 5.64
C LYS A 131 0.83 3.28 4.65
N PHE A 132 1.04 3.50 3.36
CA PHE A 132 0.37 2.73 2.31
C PHE A 132 0.69 1.24 2.41
N CYS A 133 1.97 0.87 2.51
CA CYS A 133 2.39 -0.52 2.67
C CYS A 133 1.90 -1.14 3.99
N PHE A 134 1.89 -0.37 5.08
CA PHE A 134 1.33 -0.78 6.36
C PHE A 134 -0.16 -1.12 6.24
N PHE A 135 -0.98 -0.21 5.69
CA PHE A 135 -2.43 -0.44 5.56
C PHE A 135 -2.74 -1.56 4.56
N LEU A 136 -1.98 -1.70 3.47
CA LEU A 136 -2.08 -2.87 2.59
C LEU A 136 -1.79 -4.18 3.32
N SER A 137 -0.79 -4.20 4.20
CA SER A 137 -0.47 -5.40 4.98
C SER A 137 -1.55 -5.70 6.02
N ALA A 138 -2.11 -4.66 6.64
CA ALA A 138 -3.24 -4.79 7.57
C ALA A 138 -4.53 -5.31 6.90
N LEU A 139 -4.66 -5.23 5.57
CA LEU A 139 -5.77 -5.82 4.82
C LEU A 139 -5.65 -7.34 4.61
N ARG A 140 -4.46 -7.94 4.77
CA ARG A 140 -4.25 -9.38 4.53
C ARG A 140 -5.13 -10.29 5.40
N PRO A 141 -5.28 -10.05 6.72
CA PRO A 141 -6.19 -10.84 7.54
C PRO A 141 -7.64 -10.75 7.06
N TYR A 142 -8.08 -9.58 6.61
CA TYR A 142 -9.43 -9.39 6.04
C TYR A 142 -9.60 -10.17 4.75
N GLN A 143 -8.59 -10.22 3.89
CA GLN A 143 -8.60 -11.03 2.68
C GLN A 143 -8.72 -12.52 3.00
N ARG A 144 -7.95 -13.03 3.97
CA ARG A 144 -8.03 -14.43 4.41
C ARG A 144 -9.41 -14.75 4.99
N LEU A 145 -9.97 -13.85 5.79
CA LEU A 145 -11.30 -14.01 6.36
C LEU A 145 -12.38 -13.97 5.27
N ALA A 146 -12.27 -13.08 4.29
CA ALA A 146 -13.18 -13.03 3.15
C ALA A 146 -13.14 -14.32 2.34
N ALA A 147 -11.96 -14.91 2.14
CA ALA A 147 -11.82 -16.18 1.44
C ALA A 147 -12.48 -17.35 2.18
N ALA A 148 -12.45 -17.35 3.53
CA ALA A 148 -13.03 -18.42 4.34
C ALA A 148 -14.53 -18.23 4.65
N GLY A 149 -14.94 -17.00 4.95
CA GLY A 149 -16.28 -16.65 5.45
C GLY A 149 -17.16 -15.87 4.47
N GLY A 150 -16.64 -15.56 3.27
CA GLY A 150 -17.36 -14.81 2.22
C GLY A 150 -17.77 -13.41 2.65
N ASP A 151 -18.79 -12.89 1.96
CA ASP A 151 -19.32 -11.54 2.18
C ASP A 151 -19.88 -11.35 3.61
N ALA A 152 -20.40 -12.42 4.24
CA ALA A 152 -20.94 -12.35 5.59
C ALA A 152 -19.88 -11.88 6.58
N ALA A 153 -18.68 -12.49 6.56
CA ALA A 153 -17.60 -12.12 7.45
C ALA A 153 -17.10 -10.67 7.22
N LEU A 154 -17.11 -10.21 5.97
CA LEU A 154 -16.78 -8.83 5.63
C LEU A 154 -17.82 -7.83 6.18
N CYS A 155 -19.11 -8.15 6.13
CA CYS A 155 -20.16 -7.32 6.73
C CYS A 155 -20.00 -7.20 8.25
N TRP A 156 -19.59 -8.27 8.94
CA TRP A 156 -19.30 -8.22 10.38
C TRP A 156 -18.14 -7.29 10.74
N LEU A 157 -17.15 -7.20 9.86
CA LEU A 157 -15.97 -6.34 10.04
C LEU A 157 -16.09 -4.97 9.37
N ARG A 158 -17.27 -4.61 8.86
CA ARG A 158 -17.50 -3.41 8.05
C ARG A 158 -16.93 -2.13 8.65
N ARG A 159 -17.11 -1.90 9.96
CA ARG A 159 -16.65 -0.65 10.60
C ARG A 159 -15.12 -0.55 10.63
N SER A 160 -14.43 -1.62 11.03
CA SER A 160 -12.96 -1.63 11.09
C SER A 160 -12.36 -1.64 9.70
N LEU A 161 -12.93 -2.40 8.77
CA LEU A 161 -12.51 -2.43 7.37
C LEU A 161 -12.76 -1.09 6.67
N GLY A 162 -13.90 -0.44 6.92
CA GLY A 162 -14.20 0.88 6.37
C GLY A 162 -13.19 1.94 6.82
N HIS A 163 -12.83 1.96 8.10
CA HIS A 163 -11.78 2.87 8.59
C HIS A 163 -10.42 2.57 7.94
N LEU A 164 -10.05 1.29 7.84
CA LEU A 164 -8.80 0.86 7.21
C LEU A 164 -8.73 1.27 5.73
N LEU A 165 -9.82 1.11 4.97
CA LEU A 165 -9.90 1.53 3.57
C LEU A 165 -9.82 3.05 3.43
N GLN A 166 -10.44 3.81 4.33
CA GLN A 166 -10.32 5.27 4.34
C GLN A 166 -8.88 5.75 4.56
N GLU A 167 -8.16 5.14 5.52
CA GLU A 167 -6.76 5.46 5.75
C GLU A 167 -5.86 5.01 4.59
N LEU A 168 -6.17 3.87 3.95
CA LEU A 168 -5.49 3.45 2.73
C LEU A 168 -5.69 4.46 1.60
N ASP A 169 -6.93 4.87 1.30
CA ASP A 169 -7.26 5.85 0.26
C ASP A 169 -6.57 7.19 0.50
N LYS A 170 -6.58 7.64 1.76
CA LYS A 170 -5.88 8.86 2.17
C LYS A 170 -4.37 8.74 1.94
N SER A 171 -3.75 7.63 2.36
CA SER A 171 -2.32 7.41 2.15
C SER A 171 -1.95 7.33 0.66
N LEU A 172 -2.79 6.70 -0.16
CA LEU A 172 -2.63 6.60 -1.61
C LEU A 172 -2.70 7.97 -2.29
N LEU A 173 -3.67 8.81 -1.92
CA LEU A 173 -3.81 10.16 -2.43
C LEU A 173 -2.60 11.03 -2.06
N GLN A 174 -2.18 10.97 -0.80
CA GLN A 174 -1.03 11.72 -0.31
C GLN A 174 0.27 11.26 -0.96
N LEU A 175 0.47 9.96 -1.14
CA LEU A 175 1.61 9.40 -1.87
C LEU A 175 1.66 9.92 -3.32
N ARG A 176 0.51 9.96 -4.01
CA ARG A 176 0.41 10.52 -5.36
C ARG A 176 0.79 11.99 -5.38
N GLN A 177 0.25 12.79 -4.46
CA GLN A 177 0.53 14.22 -4.38
C GLN A 177 2.02 14.51 -4.13
N ALA A 178 2.62 13.81 -3.16
CA ALA A 178 4.03 13.93 -2.83
C ALA A 178 4.93 13.51 -4.02
N SER A 179 4.59 12.40 -4.69
CA SER A 179 5.33 11.92 -5.86
C SER A 179 5.26 12.91 -7.02
N LEU A 180 4.08 13.51 -7.28
CA LEU A 180 3.93 14.54 -8.31
C LEU A 180 4.74 15.80 -7.98
N ALA A 181 4.69 16.29 -6.73
CA ALA A 181 5.46 17.45 -6.31
C ALA A 181 6.97 17.23 -6.47
N LEU A 182 7.44 16.05 -6.06
CA LEU A 182 8.84 15.66 -6.17
C LEU A 182 9.30 15.52 -7.63
N MET A 183 8.47 14.93 -8.50
CA MET A 183 8.79 14.81 -9.93
C MET A 183 8.75 16.15 -10.66
N GLN A 184 7.84 17.06 -10.29
CA GLN A 184 7.82 18.42 -10.82
C GLN A 184 9.10 19.18 -10.46
N ALA A 185 9.56 19.04 -9.21
CA ALA A 185 10.82 19.62 -8.77
C ALA A 185 12.03 19.02 -9.52
N ALA A 186 12.09 17.69 -9.65
CA ALA A 186 13.14 17.02 -10.41
C ALA A 186 13.16 17.48 -11.88
N LYS A 187 12.00 17.63 -12.53
CA LYS A 187 11.88 18.16 -13.90
C LYS A 187 12.34 19.61 -14.01
N LYS A 188 11.99 20.47 -13.07
CA LYS A 188 12.46 21.85 -13.04
C LYS A 188 13.98 21.89 -12.96
N GLN A 189 14.57 21.10 -12.06
CA GLN A 189 16.01 21.02 -11.91
C GLN A 189 16.69 20.43 -13.15
N LEU A 190 16.08 19.43 -13.80
CA LEU A 190 16.53 18.88 -15.08
C LEU A 190 16.56 19.95 -16.17
N GLN A 191 15.52 20.79 -16.26
CA GLN A 191 15.47 21.90 -17.22
C GLN A 191 16.56 22.95 -16.94
N ASP A 192 16.82 23.25 -15.67
CA ASP A 192 17.86 24.20 -15.29
C ASP A 192 19.27 23.66 -15.55
N LEU A 193 19.51 22.36 -15.34
CA LEU A 193 20.74 21.69 -15.76
C LEU A 193 20.91 21.69 -17.28
N ALA A 194 19.85 21.39 -18.03
CA ALA A 194 19.90 21.37 -19.48
C ALA A 194 20.32 22.73 -20.08
N LYS A 195 19.92 23.85 -19.47
CA LYS A 195 20.34 25.19 -19.88
C LYS A 195 21.84 25.45 -19.68
N ARG A 196 22.47 24.75 -18.73
CA ARG A 196 23.91 24.88 -18.39
C ARG A 196 24.70 23.61 -18.67
N LEU A 197 24.23 22.78 -19.60
CA LEU A 197 24.80 21.46 -19.90
C LEU A 197 26.33 21.45 -20.15
N PRO A 198 26.93 22.43 -20.86
CA PRO A 198 28.39 22.44 -21.06
C PRO A 198 29.20 22.53 -19.76
N SER A 199 28.57 22.96 -18.67
CA SER A 199 29.18 23.11 -17.34
C SER A 199 28.63 22.10 -16.33
N ALA A 200 27.79 21.15 -16.76
CA ALA A 200 27.26 20.12 -15.87
C ALA A 200 28.36 19.12 -15.50
N THR A 201 28.39 18.73 -14.23
CA THR A 201 29.29 17.70 -13.72
C THR A 201 28.88 16.32 -14.22
N ASP A 202 29.80 15.35 -14.22
CA ASP A 202 29.49 13.96 -14.62
C ASP A 202 28.38 13.35 -13.76
N VAL A 203 28.35 13.69 -12.46
CA VAL A 203 27.32 13.25 -11.51
C VAL A 203 25.94 13.81 -11.88
N GLU A 204 25.88 15.10 -12.24
CA GLU A 204 24.66 15.73 -12.73
C GLU A 204 24.17 15.10 -14.04
N VAL A 205 25.07 14.87 -15.01
CA VAL A 205 24.73 14.21 -16.28
C VAL A 205 24.24 12.79 -16.05
N GLN A 206 24.85 12.06 -15.12
CA GLN A 206 24.43 10.70 -14.76
C GLN A 206 23.05 10.69 -14.10
N TRP A 207 22.78 11.63 -13.20
CA TRP A 207 21.46 11.81 -12.61
C TRP A 207 20.39 12.06 -13.69
N MET A 208 20.67 12.94 -14.65
CA MET A 208 19.74 13.21 -15.76
C MET A 208 19.39 11.94 -16.54
N LYS A 209 20.36 11.05 -16.76
CA LYS A 209 20.13 9.75 -17.42
C LYS A 209 19.26 8.83 -16.58
N GLN A 210 19.37 8.87 -15.25
CA GLN A 210 18.60 8.00 -14.36
C GLN A 210 17.12 8.36 -14.28
N LEU A 211 16.76 9.63 -14.47
CA LEU A 211 15.35 10.05 -14.51
C LEU A 211 14.53 9.33 -15.59
N ARG A 212 15.18 8.76 -16.62
CA ARG A 212 14.51 7.94 -17.65
C ARG A 212 13.85 6.67 -17.11
N PHE A 213 14.29 6.19 -15.95
CA PHE A 213 13.72 5.00 -15.32
C PHE A 213 12.43 5.30 -14.55
N VAL A 214 12.05 6.58 -14.42
CA VAL A 214 10.79 6.96 -13.80
C VAL A 214 9.68 6.96 -14.85
N ASP A 215 8.80 5.96 -14.80
CA ASP A 215 7.61 5.87 -15.64
C ASP A 215 6.41 6.54 -14.95
N GLU A 216 6.33 7.88 -15.06
CA GLU A 216 5.22 8.66 -14.49
C GLU A 216 3.83 8.29 -15.05
N PRO A 217 3.65 8.06 -16.37
CA PRO A 217 2.38 7.57 -16.90
C PRO A 217 1.93 6.28 -16.23
N ARG A 218 2.82 5.29 -16.13
CA ARG A 218 2.50 4.01 -15.48
C ARG A 218 2.19 4.17 -14.00
N LEU A 219 2.95 4.99 -13.28
CA LEU A 219 2.68 5.28 -11.87
C LEU A 219 1.30 5.93 -11.68
N SER A 220 0.91 6.85 -12.57
CA SER A 220 -0.42 7.48 -12.57
C SER A 220 -1.55 6.46 -12.82
N GLU A 221 -1.35 5.54 -13.77
CA GLU A 221 -2.29 4.44 -14.03
C GLU A 221 -2.46 3.53 -12.81
N LEU A 222 -1.36 3.15 -12.16
CA LEU A 222 -1.36 2.31 -10.98
C LEU A 222 -2.07 2.99 -9.80
N HIS A 223 -1.84 4.29 -9.58
CA HIS A 223 -2.56 5.05 -8.57
C HIS A 223 -4.08 5.04 -8.82
N ARG A 224 -4.51 5.27 -10.07
CA ARG A 224 -5.92 5.22 -10.43
C ARG A 224 -6.51 3.83 -10.21
N ALA A 225 -5.82 2.78 -10.67
CA ALA A 225 -6.26 1.40 -10.51
C ALA A 225 -6.39 0.99 -9.03
N CYS A 226 -5.44 1.41 -8.18
CA CYS A 226 -5.52 1.16 -6.74
C CYS A 226 -6.72 1.88 -6.09
N ALA A 227 -6.97 3.14 -6.46
CA ALA A 227 -8.09 3.92 -5.94
C ALA A 227 -9.45 3.33 -6.38
N GLU A 228 -9.55 2.89 -7.64
CA GLU A 228 -10.74 2.19 -8.15
C GLU A 228 -10.98 0.88 -7.39
N GLN A 229 -9.93 0.11 -7.11
CA GLN A 229 -10.04 -1.14 -6.35
C GLN A 229 -10.46 -0.88 -4.89
N ALA A 230 -9.89 0.12 -4.23
CA ALA A 230 -10.28 0.50 -2.88
C ALA A 230 -11.75 0.97 -2.80
N ALA A 231 -12.21 1.74 -3.80
CA ALA A 231 -13.61 2.13 -3.92
C ALA A 231 -14.54 0.93 -4.14
N GLN A 232 -14.13 -0.05 -4.95
CA GLN A 232 -14.88 -1.30 -5.14
C GLN A 232 -14.99 -2.11 -3.84
N VAL A 233 -13.90 -2.27 -3.08
CA VAL A 233 -13.96 -2.97 -1.79
C VAL A 233 -14.86 -2.20 -0.80
N SER A 234 -14.78 -0.87 -0.80
CA SER A 234 -15.65 -0.02 0.03
C SER A 234 -17.14 -0.19 -0.32
N SER A 235 -17.49 -0.32 -1.60
CA SER A 235 -18.88 -0.53 -2.01
C SER A 235 -19.40 -1.93 -1.62
N LEU A 236 -18.56 -2.96 -1.77
CA LEU A 236 -18.85 -4.34 -1.35
C LEU A 236 -18.99 -4.51 0.16
N THR A 237 -18.38 -3.61 0.93
CA THR A 237 -18.48 -3.61 2.40
C THR A 237 -19.52 -2.62 2.91
N SER A 238 -20.36 -2.05 2.04
CA SER A 238 -21.32 -1.02 2.43
C SER A 238 -22.48 -1.57 3.30
N ALA A 239 -23.14 -0.66 4.03
CA ALA A 239 -24.36 -1.00 4.78
C ALA A 239 -25.49 -1.49 3.87
N ALA A 240 -25.58 -0.94 2.66
CA ALA A 240 -26.55 -1.36 1.67
C ALA A 240 -26.32 -2.83 1.27
N ARG A 241 -25.06 -3.21 1.05
CA ARG A 241 -24.69 -4.59 0.75
C ARG A 241 -25.03 -5.55 1.89
N GLU A 242 -24.84 -5.14 3.14
CA GLU A 242 -25.26 -5.92 4.31
C GLU A 242 -26.77 -6.21 4.29
N VAL A 243 -27.59 -5.20 3.96
CA VAL A 243 -29.04 -5.34 3.85
C VAL A 243 -29.42 -6.27 2.69
N GLU A 244 -28.80 -6.11 1.52
CA GLU A 244 -29.01 -6.99 0.36
C GLU A 244 -28.72 -8.45 0.70
N LEU A 245 -27.60 -8.73 1.36
CA LEU A 245 -27.21 -10.09 1.75
C LEU A 245 -28.17 -10.69 2.78
N LYS A 246 -28.65 -9.89 3.73
CA LYS A 246 -29.68 -10.32 4.69
C LYS A 246 -30.99 -10.65 4.00
N LEU A 247 -31.42 -9.84 3.03
CA LEU A 247 -32.63 -10.11 2.23
C LEU A 247 -32.46 -11.38 1.39
N ALA A 248 -31.36 -11.51 0.66
CA ALA A 248 -31.08 -12.70 -0.16
C ALA A 248 -30.99 -13.98 0.69
N ALA A 249 -30.37 -13.91 1.87
CA ALA A 249 -30.32 -15.04 2.81
C ALA A 249 -31.73 -15.43 3.30
N LYS A 250 -32.56 -14.44 3.63
CA LYS A 250 -33.95 -14.67 4.03
C LYS A 250 -34.76 -15.32 2.92
N GLU A 251 -34.68 -14.81 1.70
CA GLU A 251 -35.35 -15.38 0.53
C GLU A 251 -34.88 -16.81 0.24
N GLY A 252 -33.57 -17.06 0.27
CA GLY A 252 -33.00 -18.40 0.09
C GLY A 252 -33.47 -19.39 1.16
N LEU A 253 -33.49 -18.99 2.44
CA LEU A 253 -34.03 -19.83 3.51
C LEU A 253 -35.52 -20.13 3.32
N GLN A 254 -36.31 -19.15 2.84
CA GLN A 254 -37.71 -19.38 2.52
C GLN A 254 -37.90 -20.36 1.36
N GLN A 255 -37.06 -20.28 0.33
CA GLN A 255 -37.07 -21.22 -0.80
C GLN A 255 -36.64 -22.63 -0.39
N ILE A 256 -35.62 -22.76 0.46
CA ILE A 256 -35.21 -24.07 1.00
C ILE A 256 -36.35 -24.63 1.86
N ALA A 257 -36.91 -23.83 2.77
CA ALA A 257 -38.01 -24.27 3.61
C ALA A 257 -39.24 -24.70 2.77
N SER A 258 -39.55 -24.01 1.68
CA SER A 258 -40.65 -24.40 0.78
C SER A 258 -40.33 -25.68 0.00
N ALA A 259 -39.08 -25.88 -0.43
CA ALA A 259 -38.64 -27.10 -1.10
C ALA A 259 -38.74 -28.33 -0.18
N PHE A 260 -38.27 -28.22 1.08
CA PHE A 260 -38.40 -29.29 2.09
C PHE A 260 -39.86 -29.60 2.44
N LEU A 261 -40.75 -28.62 2.33
CA LEU A 261 -42.19 -28.78 2.54
C LEU A 261 -42.94 -29.22 1.28
N SER A 262 -42.28 -29.36 0.13
CA SER A 262 -42.94 -29.75 -1.11
C SER A 262 -43.31 -31.23 -1.10
N ALA A 263 -44.48 -31.55 -1.66
CA ALA A 263 -44.97 -32.93 -1.72
C ALA A 263 -44.06 -33.86 -2.53
N ASP A 264 -43.44 -33.35 -3.60
CA ASP A 264 -42.49 -34.13 -4.42
C ASP A 264 -41.21 -34.48 -3.64
N PHE A 265 -40.64 -33.51 -2.91
CA PHE A 265 -39.48 -33.79 -2.05
C PHE A 265 -39.83 -34.80 -0.95
N GLN A 266 -40.95 -34.60 -0.25
CA GLN A 266 -41.42 -35.50 0.81
C GLN A 266 -41.69 -36.92 0.31
N ALA A 267 -42.26 -37.08 -0.89
CA ALA A 267 -42.53 -38.39 -1.49
C ALA A 267 -41.25 -39.15 -1.85
N ARG A 268 -40.13 -38.45 -2.07
CA ARG A 268 -38.82 -39.02 -2.42
C ARG A 268 -37.95 -39.33 -1.19
N CYS A 269 -38.28 -38.77 -0.02
CA CYS A 269 -37.54 -39.05 1.21
C CYS A 269 -37.84 -40.47 1.71
N SER A 270 -36.80 -41.29 1.87
CA SER A 270 -36.90 -42.64 2.46
C SER A 270 -36.96 -42.62 3.99
N LEU A 271 -36.58 -41.50 4.62
CA LEU A 271 -36.65 -41.25 6.05
C LEU A 271 -37.53 -40.02 6.29
N ALA A 272 -38.32 -40.05 7.36
CA ALA A 272 -39.05 -38.87 7.81
C ALA A 272 -38.06 -37.74 8.15
N LEU A 273 -38.37 -36.53 7.70
CA LEU A 273 -37.60 -35.35 8.09
C LEU A 273 -37.68 -35.15 9.61
N PRO A 274 -36.61 -34.64 10.26
CA PRO A 274 -36.65 -34.33 11.69
C PRO A 274 -37.85 -33.45 12.02
N ASP A 275 -38.57 -33.81 13.08
CA ASP A 275 -39.68 -33.00 13.57
C ASP A 275 -39.18 -31.59 13.83
N ARG A 276 -39.92 -30.61 13.32
CA ARG A 276 -39.67 -29.16 13.43
C ARG A 276 -38.62 -28.54 12.50
N LEU A 277 -37.92 -29.28 11.63
CA LEU A 277 -36.93 -28.67 10.72
C LEU A 277 -37.49 -27.49 9.91
N ALA A 278 -38.69 -27.64 9.36
CA ALA A 278 -39.34 -26.57 8.59
C ALA A 278 -39.80 -25.39 9.45
N LEU A 279 -40.15 -25.64 10.72
CA LEU A 279 -40.45 -24.60 11.71
C LEU A 279 -39.18 -23.84 12.08
N ASP A 280 -38.09 -24.56 12.35
CA ASP A 280 -36.79 -23.98 12.70
C ASP A 280 -36.23 -23.14 11.55
N MET A 281 -36.36 -23.59 10.30
CA MET A 281 -35.97 -22.81 9.12
C MET A 281 -36.81 -21.54 8.94
N ARG A 282 -38.13 -21.62 9.19
CA ARG A 282 -39.01 -20.44 9.16
C ARG A 282 -38.72 -19.48 10.31
N GLU A 283 -38.43 -20.00 11.50
CA GLU A 283 -38.01 -19.19 12.64
C GLU A 283 -36.66 -18.51 12.36
N LEU A 284 -35.70 -19.21 11.75
CA LEU A 284 -34.43 -18.61 11.33
C LEU A 284 -34.64 -17.49 10.30
N ALA A 285 -35.53 -17.70 9.32
CA ALA A 285 -35.87 -16.69 8.32
C ALA A 285 -36.69 -15.51 8.90
N GLY A 286 -37.46 -15.76 9.97
CA GLY A 286 -38.26 -14.77 10.69
C GLY A 286 -37.46 -13.96 11.71
N ARG A 287 -36.43 -14.56 12.31
CA ARG A 287 -35.44 -13.87 13.14
C ARG A 287 -34.52 -13.07 12.24
N THR A 288 -34.98 -11.89 11.83
CA THR A 288 -34.04 -10.83 11.44
C THR A 288 -33.09 -10.67 12.63
N PRO A 289 -31.76 -10.92 12.50
CA PRO A 289 -30.86 -10.66 13.60
C PRO A 289 -31.04 -9.19 13.95
N ALA A 290 -31.62 -8.92 15.13
CA ALA A 290 -31.73 -7.58 15.65
C ALA A 290 -30.35 -6.97 15.50
N ALA A 291 -30.28 -5.78 14.88
CA ALA A 291 -29.02 -5.09 14.66
C ALA A 291 -28.21 -5.20 15.95
N ILE A 292 -27.08 -5.89 15.89
CA ILE A 292 -26.18 -5.98 17.05
C ILE A 292 -25.64 -4.58 17.20
N SER A 293 -26.29 -3.84 18.10
CA SER A 293 -25.95 -2.48 18.48
C SER A 293 -24.62 -2.54 19.22
N ASN A 294 -23.52 -2.59 18.46
CA ASN A 294 -22.20 -2.23 18.95
C ASN A 294 -21.97 -0.74 18.72
#